data_AF-A0A4D6L2U8-F1
#
_entry.id   AF-A0A4D6L2U8-F1
#
_cell.length_a   1.000
_cell.length_b   1.000
_cell.length_c   1.000
_cell.angle_alpha   90.00
_cell.angle_beta   90.00
_cell.angle_gamma   90.00
#
_symmetry.space_group_name_H-M   'P 1'
#
loop_
_entity.id
_entity.type
_entity.pdbx_description
1 polymer ?
#
loop_
_entity_poly.entity_id
_entity_poly.type
_entity_poly.pdbx_seq_one_letter_code
_entity_poly.pdbx_strand_id
1 'polypeptide(L)'
;MENILDRNGYKTPRTKIDEGEDGGGRMNGVAKRKEFTPLGGDSKISKMISEEAVEVKHELIELQKHISAQGILVQDLMTGVCSELEEWNQSSNNVTEIQHEPELPELLEPLPNERDDQKILFLENIDVLVAEHKFEEALEALEAEEKNSGELKGSGNNSSDDVSSYKSALSERKAMLEHQLVEIAEQPSISFPELKKALNGLIKLGKGPRAHHVMLKFYKSHLQKRIEAFLPSSSLCPETFPSTLSKIVFSVISLTIKQSALIFGDNPVYTNRIVQWAEWEIEYFVRVVKENAPSSETVSALRAACICTQASLNYCSILETQGLKMSKLLLVLLRPSVEEVLESNFRRARRVVLDIAESAECCPLLPQFASSLSAIATSSSSMLVESGMRFMHIVEALGL
;
A
#
# COMPACT_ATOMS: atom_id res chain seq x y z
N MET A 1 44.73 9.14 21.90
CA MET A 1 45.39 9.66 23.12
C MET A 1 44.33 10.38 23.93
N GLU A 2 44.08 9.86 25.14
CA GLU A 2 43.57 10.49 26.37
C GLU A 2 42.34 11.42 26.31
N ASN A 3 41.20 11.01 26.88
CA ASN A 3 40.69 11.31 28.25
C ASN A 3 40.36 12.82 28.43
N ILE A 4 39.22 13.27 28.98
CA ILE A 4 38.70 13.06 30.35
C ILE A 4 37.23 13.57 30.42
N LEU A 5 36.40 12.89 31.21
CA LEU A 5 35.07 13.29 31.71
C LEU A 5 35.16 14.18 32.97
N ASP A 6 34.23 15.13 33.14
CA ASP A 6 33.49 15.37 34.40
C ASP A 6 32.35 16.37 34.13
N ARG A 7 31.05 16.16 34.44
CA ARG A 7 30.28 15.88 35.68
C ARG A 7 30.21 17.07 36.65
N ASN A 8 28.98 17.58 36.80
CA ASN A 8 28.44 18.58 37.74
C ASN A 8 28.71 20.06 37.43
N GLY A 9 27.72 20.71 36.81
CA GLY A 9 27.72 22.15 36.53
C GLY A 9 26.42 22.86 36.90
N TYR A 10 26.04 22.86 38.19
CA TYR A 10 25.12 23.89 38.71
C TYR A 10 25.92 25.17 38.97
N LYS A 11 25.50 26.29 38.36
CA LYS A 11 25.80 27.64 38.84
C LYS A 11 24.68 28.62 38.50
N THR A 12 24.02 29.09 39.56
CA THR A 12 23.28 30.36 39.67
C THR A 12 24.17 31.57 39.33
N PRO A 13 23.62 32.66 38.75
CA PRO A 13 24.23 33.97 38.82
C PRO A 13 23.55 34.90 39.83
N ARG A 14 24.42 35.58 40.59
CA ARG A 14 24.18 36.63 41.56
C ARG A 14 23.62 37.91 40.94
N THR A 15 22.83 38.58 41.77
CA THR A 15 22.52 40.01 41.84
C THR A 15 23.74 40.93 41.68
N LYS A 16 23.56 42.03 40.95
CA LYS A 16 24.22 43.31 41.23
C LYS A 16 23.18 44.43 41.24
N ILE A 17 23.24 45.19 42.33
CA ILE A 17 22.56 46.43 42.64
C ILE A 17 23.40 47.56 42.02
N ASP A 18 22.76 48.60 41.48
CA ASP A 18 23.21 49.97 41.69
C ASP A 18 22.04 50.95 41.57
N GLU A 19 22.08 51.94 42.46
CA GLU A 19 21.05 52.93 42.79
C GLU A 19 21.11 54.18 41.88
N GLY A 20 20.05 55.00 41.91
CA GLY A 20 20.06 56.37 41.39
C GLY A 20 18.69 57.04 41.33
N GLU A 21 18.43 57.94 42.28
CA GLU A 21 17.36 58.96 42.42
C GLU A 21 17.22 59.86 41.15
N ASP A 22 16.24 60.72 40.88
CA ASP A 22 15.28 61.57 41.62
C ASP A 22 14.26 62.08 40.54
N GLY A 23 12.94 62.21 40.77
CA GLY A 23 12.31 63.48 41.14
C GLY A 23 11.79 64.34 39.96
N GLY A 24 10.48 64.65 39.93
CA GLY A 24 9.94 65.84 39.22
C GLY A 24 8.88 65.60 38.13
N GLY A 25 7.68 66.13 38.34
CA GLY A 25 6.48 65.83 37.56
C GLY A 25 6.22 66.67 36.30
N ARG A 26 5.25 66.20 35.49
CA ARG A 26 4.31 67.04 34.72
C ARG A 26 3.21 66.17 34.09
N MET A 27 1.96 66.47 34.42
CA MET A 27 0.80 66.02 33.67
C MET A 27 0.88 66.63 32.26
N ASN A 28 0.90 65.77 31.25
CA ASN A 28 0.45 66.09 29.90
C ASN A 28 -0.20 64.84 29.33
N GLY A 29 -1.52 64.92 29.15
CA GLY A 29 -2.32 63.91 28.48
C GLY A 29 -1.88 63.81 27.02
N VAL A 30 -1.27 62.69 26.67
CA VAL A 30 -1.16 62.21 25.29
C VAL A 30 -1.52 60.74 25.35
N ALA A 31 -2.52 60.33 24.59
CA ALA A 31 -3.00 58.97 24.49
C ALA A 31 -1.84 58.04 24.07
N LYS A 32 -1.18 57.39 25.04
CA LYS A 32 -0.31 56.25 24.79
C LYS A 32 -1.20 55.09 24.39
N ARG A 33 -1.31 54.89 23.07
CA ARG A 33 -1.69 53.62 22.47
C ARG A 33 -0.80 52.56 23.14
N LYS A 34 -1.37 51.68 23.95
CA LYS A 34 -0.67 50.50 24.48
C LYS A 34 -0.18 49.72 23.27
N GLU A 35 1.11 49.80 22.97
CA GLU A 35 1.77 48.80 22.15
C GLU A 35 1.56 47.46 22.85
N PHE A 36 0.74 46.63 22.20
CA PHE A 36 0.67 45.21 22.50
C PHE A 36 2.08 44.66 22.25
N THR A 37 2.79 44.33 23.32
CA THR A 37 3.88 43.36 23.23
C THR A 37 3.26 42.07 22.68
N PRO A 38 3.73 41.54 21.53
CA PRO A 38 3.25 40.25 21.06
C PRO A 38 3.67 39.22 22.10
N LEU A 39 2.68 38.47 22.57
CA LEU A 39 2.86 37.29 23.41
C LEU A 39 3.97 36.42 22.79
N GLY A 40 4.96 36.02 23.60
CA GLY A 40 6.14 35.24 23.19
C GLY A 40 5.85 33.85 22.59
N GLY A 41 4.60 33.55 22.20
CA GLY A 41 4.21 32.38 21.42
C GLY A 41 4.39 32.58 19.91
N ASP A 42 4.09 33.77 19.38
CA ASP A 42 4.11 34.02 17.93
C ASP A 42 5.54 34.09 17.37
N SER A 43 6.49 34.60 18.17
CA SER A 43 7.91 34.63 17.80
C SER A 43 8.53 33.23 17.74
N LYS A 44 8.07 32.29 18.59
CA LYS A 44 8.59 30.92 18.62
C LYS A 44 8.04 30.08 17.47
N ILE A 45 6.74 30.20 17.19
CA ILE A 45 6.10 29.53 16.05
C ILE A 45 6.65 30.08 14.73
N SER A 46 6.79 31.41 14.60
CA SER A 46 7.40 32.00 13.40
C SER A 46 8.85 31.58 13.22
N LYS A 47 9.62 31.38 14.30
CA LYS A 47 11.00 30.89 14.23
C LYS A 47 11.05 29.42 13.82
N MET A 48 10.19 28.57 14.39
CA MET A 48 10.08 27.14 14.00
C MET A 48 9.67 26.99 12.54
N ILE A 49 8.67 27.74 12.07
CA ILE A 49 8.25 27.73 10.66
C ILE A 49 9.39 28.24 9.76
N SER A 50 10.18 29.24 10.20
CA SER A 50 11.33 29.71 9.43
C SER A 50 12.47 28.69 9.35
N GLU A 51 12.66 27.90 10.40
CA GLU A 51 13.70 26.87 10.49
C GLU A 51 13.31 25.65 9.64
N GLU A 52 12.06 25.20 9.72
CA GLU A 52 11.50 24.14 8.88
C GLU A 52 11.50 24.55 7.38
N ALA A 53 11.20 25.81 7.07
CA ALA A 53 11.29 26.31 5.69
C ALA A 53 12.73 26.32 5.15
N VAL A 54 13.73 26.51 6.02
CA VAL A 54 15.15 26.42 5.65
C VAL A 54 15.58 24.97 5.44
N GLU A 55 15.09 24.06 6.27
CA GLU A 55 15.34 22.61 6.15
C GLU A 55 14.73 22.04 4.86
N VAL A 56 13.45 22.33 4.58
CA VAL A 56 12.78 21.93 3.32
C VAL A 56 13.50 22.51 2.09
N LYS A 57 14.02 23.74 2.18
CA LYS A 57 14.82 24.32 1.10
C LYS A 57 16.14 23.56 0.89
N HIS A 58 16.75 23.05 1.96
CA HIS A 58 17.97 22.24 1.87
C HIS A 58 17.67 20.89 1.20
N GLU A 59 16.60 20.21 1.64
CA GLU A 59 16.13 18.96 1.03
C GLU A 59 15.79 19.12 -0.45
N LEU A 60 15.18 20.26 -0.84
CA LEU A 60 14.87 20.55 -2.23
C LEU A 60 16.14 20.72 -3.08
N ILE A 61 17.18 21.36 -2.55
CA ILE A 61 18.48 21.50 -3.23
C ILE A 61 19.15 20.13 -3.36
N GLU A 62 19.06 19.28 -2.34
CA GLU A 62 19.59 17.92 -2.38
C GLU A 62 18.85 17.05 -3.40
N LEU A 63 17.52 17.13 -3.43
CA LEU A 63 16.70 16.46 -4.44
C LEU A 63 17.03 16.93 -5.86
N GLN A 64 17.22 18.24 -6.05
CA GLN A 64 17.63 18.79 -7.34
C GLN A 64 18.99 18.26 -7.78
N LYS A 65 19.95 18.11 -6.85
CA LYS A 65 21.25 17.47 -7.14
C LYS A 65 21.08 16.01 -7.53
N HIS A 66 20.25 15.25 -6.82
CA HIS A 66 19.99 13.85 -7.15
C HIS A 66 19.35 13.69 -8.54
N ILE A 67 18.34 14.51 -8.86
CA ILE A 67 17.70 14.51 -10.18
C ILE A 67 18.70 14.90 -11.28
N SER A 68 19.58 15.88 -11.02
CA SER A 68 20.60 16.28 -11.98
C SER A 68 21.64 15.18 -12.21
N ALA A 69 22.07 14.49 -11.14
CA ALA A 69 22.97 13.35 -11.24
C ALA A 69 22.33 12.18 -11.99
N GLN A 70 21.05 11.90 -11.75
CA GLN A 70 20.28 10.91 -12.53
C GLN A 70 20.15 11.32 -13.99
N GLY A 71 19.97 12.61 -14.29
CA GLY A 71 19.95 13.13 -15.65
C GLY A 71 21.26 12.88 -16.41
N ILE A 72 22.40 13.07 -15.74
CA ILE A 72 23.73 12.76 -16.31
C ILE A 72 23.84 11.25 -16.61
N LEU A 73 23.46 10.38 -15.66
CA LEU A 73 23.49 8.93 -15.88
C LEU A 73 22.60 8.47 -17.05
N VAL A 74 21.41 9.06 -17.20
CA VAL A 74 20.53 8.77 -18.32
C VAL A 74 21.14 9.24 -19.64
N GLN A 75 21.79 10.41 -19.64
CA GLN A 75 22.46 10.94 -20.82
C GLN A 75 23.71 10.12 -21.20
N ASP A 76 24.49 9.67 -20.22
CA ASP A 76 25.65 8.79 -20.43
C ASP A 76 25.20 7.43 -20.99
N LEU A 77 24.11 6.86 -20.44
CA LEU A 77 23.51 5.64 -20.97
C LEU A 77 23.01 5.84 -22.42
N MET A 78 22.29 6.93 -22.68
CA MET A 78 21.79 7.24 -24.03
C MET A 78 22.94 7.41 -25.02
N THR A 79 24.03 8.05 -24.59
CA THR A 79 25.23 8.23 -25.42
C THR A 79 25.92 6.90 -25.68
N GLY A 80 26.07 6.04 -24.66
CA GLY A 80 26.65 4.71 -24.79
C GLY A 80 25.85 3.82 -25.74
N VAL A 81 24.53 3.77 -25.58
CA VAL A 81 23.63 2.98 -26.46
C VAL A 81 23.64 3.50 -27.89
N CYS A 82 23.67 4.82 -28.10
CA CYS A 82 23.79 5.39 -29.44
C CYS A 82 25.13 5.04 -30.09
N SER A 83 26.25 5.08 -29.35
CA SER A 83 27.57 4.71 -29.85
C SER A 83 27.66 3.22 -30.19
N GLU A 84 27.16 2.33 -29.34
CA GLU A 84 27.12 0.89 -29.59
C GLU A 84 26.26 0.56 -30.82
N LEU A 85 25.11 1.22 -30.99
CA LEU A 85 24.24 1.06 -32.15
C LEU A 85 24.90 1.52 -33.46
N GLU A 86 25.69 2.59 -33.39
CA GLU A 86 26.40 3.15 -34.54
C GLU A 86 27.61 2.29 -34.94
N GLU A 87 28.30 1.69 -33.96
CA GLU A 87 29.39 0.72 -34.16
C GLU A 87 28.86 -0.59 -34.78
N TRP A 88 27.68 -1.04 -34.33
CA TRP A 88 27.01 -2.22 -34.90
C TRP A 88 26.58 -1.97 -36.35
N ASN A 89 26.00 -0.80 -36.65
CA ASN A 89 25.64 -0.40 -38.01
C ASN A 89 26.86 -0.26 -38.96
N GLN A 90 28.03 0.13 -38.45
CA GLN A 90 29.26 0.19 -39.25
C GLN A 90 29.85 -1.21 -39.50
N SER A 91 29.75 -2.13 -38.54
CA SER A 91 30.19 -3.52 -38.69
C SER A 91 29.35 -4.33 -39.70
N SER A 92 28.07 -3.99 -39.82
CA SER A 92 27.12 -4.54 -40.82
C SER A 92 27.47 -4.18 -42.27
N ASN A 93 28.18 -3.06 -42.50
CA ASN A 93 28.45 -2.54 -43.84
C ASN A 93 29.79 -3.00 -44.44
N ASN A 94 30.58 -3.83 -43.74
CA ASN A 94 31.89 -4.32 -44.17
C ASN A 94 31.92 -5.84 -44.37
N VAL A 95 30.94 -6.42 -45.05
CA VAL A 95 31.03 -7.81 -45.55
C VAL A 95 30.96 -7.81 -47.07
N THR A 96 32.13 -7.72 -47.70
CA THR A 96 32.32 -8.05 -49.11
C THR A 96 33.37 -9.14 -49.23
N GLU A 97 32.93 -10.27 -49.82
CA GLU A 97 33.68 -11.33 -50.52
C GLU A 97 34.94 -11.93 -49.87
N ILE A 98 34.87 -13.20 -49.47
CA ILE A 98 35.88 -14.21 -49.84
C ILE A 98 35.19 -15.56 -50.11
N GLN A 99 35.20 -15.97 -51.38
CA GLN A 99 35.08 -17.37 -51.81
C GLN A 99 36.41 -18.08 -51.54
N HIS A 100 36.39 -19.23 -50.87
CA HIS A 100 37.02 -20.48 -51.34
C HIS A 100 36.92 -21.58 -50.27
N GLU A 101 36.35 -22.70 -50.68
CA GLU A 101 36.34 -23.98 -49.98
C GLU A 101 37.55 -24.82 -50.43
N PRO A 102 38.23 -25.55 -49.52
CA PRO A 102 39.07 -26.69 -49.88
C PRO A 102 38.43 -28.01 -49.45
N GLU A 103 38.29 -28.92 -50.41
CA GLU A 103 37.89 -30.33 -50.26
C GLU A 103 38.85 -31.12 -49.36
N LEU A 104 38.29 -32.05 -48.55
CA LEU A 104 38.75 -33.43 -48.23
C LEU A 104 38.16 -33.90 -46.87
N PRO A 105 38.07 -35.22 -46.59
CA PRO A 105 37.47 -36.33 -47.34
C PRO A 105 36.36 -37.07 -46.55
N GLU A 106 35.51 -37.79 -47.29
CA GLU A 106 34.42 -38.66 -46.84
C GLU A 106 34.73 -39.50 -45.58
N LEU A 107 33.97 -39.26 -44.51
CA LEU A 107 33.68 -40.27 -43.50
C LEU A 107 32.16 -40.49 -43.48
N LEU A 108 31.77 -41.64 -44.00
CA LEU A 108 30.40 -42.17 -43.99
C LEU A 108 29.94 -42.41 -42.54
N GLU A 109 29.15 -41.50 -42.00
CA GLU A 109 28.25 -41.78 -40.87
C GLU A 109 26.82 -42.04 -41.37
N PRO A 110 26.05 -42.93 -40.72
CA PRO A 110 24.73 -43.34 -41.21
C PRO A 110 23.78 -42.14 -41.16
N LEU A 111 23.15 -41.83 -42.28
CA LEU A 111 22.16 -40.74 -42.40
C LEU A 111 21.17 -40.75 -41.22
N PRO A 112 21.09 -39.66 -40.43
CA PRO A 112 19.98 -39.46 -39.51
C PRO A 112 18.69 -39.36 -40.33
N ASN A 113 17.59 -39.79 -39.73
CA ASN A 113 16.30 -39.65 -40.37
C ASN A 113 15.96 -38.13 -40.42
N GLU A 114 15.63 -37.61 -41.60
CA GLU A 114 15.36 -36.18 -41.87
C GLU A 114 14.30 -35.55 -40.93
N ARG A 115 13.41 -36.36 -40.34
CA ARG A 115 12.42 -35.93 -39.32
C ARG A 115 13.01 -35.80 -37.92
N ASP A 116 14.04 -36.57 -37.57
CA ASP A 116 14.73 -36.44 -36.28
C ASP A 116 15.60 -35.17 -36.27
N ASP A 117 16.25 -34.85 -37.39
CA ASP A 117 17.00 -33.60 -37.56
C ASP A 117 16.08 -32.38 -37.41
N GLN A 118 14.89 -32.42 -38.02
CA GLN A 118 13.90 -31.34 -37.89
C GLN A 118 13.39 -31.16 -36.45
N LYS A 119 13.23 -32.26 -35.70
CA LYS A 119 12.82 -32.24 -34.29
C LYS A 119 13.92 -31.64 -33.39
N ILE A 120 15.18 -31.98 -33.63
CA ILE A 120 16.32 -31.42 -32.90
C ILE A 120 16.42 -29.91 -33.16
N LEU A 121 16.38 -29.49 -34.43
CA LEU A 121 16.43 -28.08 -34.81
C LEU A 121 15.28 -27.26 -34.20
N PHE A 122 14.08 -27.84 -34.09
CA PHE A 122 12.97 -27.17 -33.42
C PHE A 122 13.25 -26.94 -31.93
N LEU A 123 13.77 -27.96 -31.22
CA LEU A 123 14.10 -27.86 -29.80
C LEU A 123 15.20 -26.82 -29.55
N GLU A 124 16.23 -26.80 -30.40
CA GLU A 124 17.30 -25.78 -30.36
C GLU A 124 16.75 -24.38 -30.60
N ASN A 125 15.83 -24.22 -31.57
CA ASN A 125 15.18 -22.94 -31.82
C ASN A 125 14.38 -22.46 -30.59
N ILE A 126 13.70 -23.35 -29.88
CA ILE A 126 13.05 -22.98 -28.61
C ILE A 126 14.08 -22.52 -27.58
N ASP A 127 15.20 -23.25 -27.43
CA ASP A 127 16.25 -22.87 -26.48
C ASP A 127 16.85 -21.49 -26.79
N VAL A 128 17.07 -21.19 -28.08
CA VAL A 128 17.51 -19.87 -28.55
C VAL A 128 16.47 -18.79 -28.20
N LEU A 129 15.19 -19.02 -28.51
CA LEU A 129 14.14 -18.05 -28.21
C LEU A 129 13.99 -17.80 -26.70
N VAL A 130 14.14 -18.84 -25.87
CA VAL A 130 14.10 -18.69 -24.41
C VAL A 130 15.33 -17.91 -23.92
N ALA A 131 16.52 -18.18 -24.47
CA ALA A 131 17.74 -17.44 -24.15
C ALA A 131 17.67 -15.96 -24.56
N GLU A 132 16.97 -15.65 -25.66
CA GLU A 132 16.73 -14.29 -26.14
C GLU A 132 15.55 -13.58 -25.45
N HIS A 133 14.93 -14.20 -24.44
CA HIS A 133 13.74 -13.70 -23.74
C HIS A 133 12.51 -13.45 -24.65
N LYS A 134 12.44 -14.11 -25.81
CA LYS A 134 11.33 -14.03 -26.77
C LYS A 134 10.21 -15.01 -26.42
N PHE A 135 9.64 -14.84 -25.23
CA PHE A 135 8.68 -15.81 -24.67
C PHE A 135 7.40 -15.97 -25.47
N GLU A 136 6.89 -14.91 -26.08
CA GLU A 136 5.67 -15.00 -26.89
C GLU A 136 5.93 -15.83 -28.17
N GLU A 137 7.05 -15.60 -28.84
CA GLU A 137 7.47 -16.36 -30.02
C GLU A 137 7.72 -17.84 -29.69
N ALA A 138 8.37 -18.11 -28.54
CA ALA A 138 8.56 -19.48 -28.06
C ALA A 138 7.22 -20.19 -27.76
N LEU A 139 6.25 -19.48 -27.18
CA LEU A 139 4.91 -20.01 -26.91
C LEU A 139 4.14 -20.28 -28.21
N GLU A 140 4.20 -19.37 -29.18
CA GLU A 140 3.56 -19.54 -30.49
C GLU A 140 4.16 -20.71 -31.28
N ALA A 141 5.49 -20.86 -31.25
CA ALA A 141 6.19 -21.98 -31.87
C ALA A 141 5.78 -23.32 -31.23
N LEU A 142 5.67 -23.37 -29.90
CA LEU A 142 5.19 -24.58 -29.19
C LEU A 142 3.74 -24.92 -29.51
N GLU A 143 2.85 -23.92 -29.56
CA GLU A 143 1.44 -24.13 -29.91
C GLU A 143 1.29 -24.65 -31.36
N ALA A 144 2.09 -24.10 -32.29
CA ALA A 144 2.14 -24.56 -33.67
C ALA A 144 2.63 -26.01 -33.76
N GLU A 145 3.69 -26.37 -33.02
CA GLU A 145 4.22 -27.73 -32.98
C GLU A 145 3.22 -28.73 -32.40
N GLU A 146 2.54 -28.40 -31.29
CA GLU A 146 1.47 -29.26 -30.75
C GLU A 146 0.30 -29.43 -31.71
N LYS A 147 0.01 -28.41 -32.53
CA LYS A 147 -1.07 -28.48 -33.50
C LYS A 147 -0.70 -29.38 -34.68
N ASN A 148 0.53 -29.29 -35.15
CA ASN A 148 1.05 -29.94 -36.36
C ASN A 148 1.52 -31.38 -36.11
N SER A 149 2.01 -31.70 -34.91
CA SER A 149 2.45 -33.05 -34.56
C SER A 149 1.27 -33.97 -34.21
N GLY A 150 0.93 -34.88 -35.12
CA GLY A 150 -0.05 -35.95 -34.85
C GLY A 150 0.40 -36.90 -33.72
N GLU A 151 1.71 -37.00 -33.50
CA GLU A 151 2.36 -37.85 -32.49
C GLU A 151 2.11 -37.38 -31.04
N LEU A 152 1.82 -36.08 -30.81
CA LEU A 152 1.47 -35.56 -29.48
C LEU A 152 -0.01 -35.78 -29.10
N LYS A 153 -0.89 -36.03 -30.09
CA LYS A 153 -2.35 -36.09 -29.93
C LYS A 153 -2.91 -37.51 -29.76
N GLY A 154 -2.11 -38.56 -29.99
CA GLY A 154 -2.57 -39.96 -29.99
C GLY A 154 -2.23 -40.75 -28.73
N SER A 155 -3.25 -41.20 -27.99
CA SER A 155 -3.15 -42.23 -26.92
C SER A 155 -3.02 -43.67 -27.47
N GLY A 156 -2.59 -43.85 -28.72
CA GLY A 156 -2.55 -45.15 -29.39
C GLY A 156 -1.14 -45.72 -29.43
N ASN A 157 -0.94 -46.84 -28.73
CA ASN A 157 0.28 -47.65 -28.69
C ASN A 157 1.00 -47.77 -30.05
N ASN A 158 2.11 -47.05 -30.22
CA ASN A 158 3.21 -47.42 -31.13
C ASN A 158 4.49 -46.90 -30.48
N SER A 159 5.10 -47.73 -29.62
CA SER A 159 6.34 -47.41 -28.92
C SER A 159 7.53 -47.54 -29.86
N SER A 160 8.05 -46.40 -30.32
CA SER A 160 9.47 -46.23 -30.64
C SER A 160 10.09 -45.43 -29.50
N ASP A 161 11.26 -45.85 -29.01
CA ASP A 161 11.99 -45.18 -27.91
C ASP A 161 12.28 -43.71 -28.24
N ASP A 162 12.48 -43.35 -29.51
CA ASP A 162 12.78 -41.98 -29.97
C ASP A 162 11.59 -41.01 -29.83
N VAL A 163 10.36 -41.50 -29.99
CA VAL A 163 9.12 -40.71 -29.81
C VAL A 163 8.94 -40.32 -28.34
N SER A 164 9.42 -41.17 -27.42
CA SER A 164 9.41 -40.87 -25.98
C SER A 164 10.46 -39.82 -25.59
N SER A 165 11.64 -39.86 -26.23
CA SER A 165 12.74 -38.91 -25.99
C SER A 165 12.38 -37.48 -26.41
N TYR A 166 11.89 -37.30 -27.64
CA TYR A 166 11.49 -35.97 -28.14
C TYR A 166 10.37 -35.34 -27.28
N LYS A 167 9.36 -36.14 -26.92
CA LYS A 167 8.26 -35.67 -26.06
C LYS A 167 8.76 -35.26 -24.67
N SER A 168 9.73 -35.99 -24.11
CA SER A 168 10.36 -35.63 -22.84
C SER A 168 11.13 -34.32 -22.94
N ALA A 169 11.97 -34.16 -23.97
CA ALA A 169 12.75 -32.94 -24.22
C ALA A 169 11.88 -31.70 -24.46
N LEU A 170 10.74 -31.86 -25.12
CA LEU A 170 9.74 -30.80 -25.32
C LEU A 170 9.03 -30.45 -23.99
N SER A 171 8.74 -31.45 -23.16
CA SER A 171 8.17 -31.23 -21.83
C SER A 171 9.15 -30.48 -20.90
N GLU A 172 10.45 -30.73 -21.02
CA GLU A 172 11.50 -30.04 -20.27
C GLU A 172 11.55 -28.54 -20.64
N ARG A 173 11.54 -28.21 -21.93
CA ARG A 173 11.52 -26.81 -22.40
C ARG A 173 10.26 -26.07 -22.00
N LYS A 174 9.11 -26.74 -21.99
CA LYS A 174 7.87 -26.19 -21.41
C LYS A 174 7.99 -25.91 -19.92
N ALA A 175 8.65 -26.78 -19.17
CA ALA A 175 8.90 -26.57 -17.74
C ALA A 175 9.85 -25.38 -17.51
N MET A 176 10.87 -25.22 -18.37
CA MET A 176 11.77 -24.06 -18.35
C MET A 176 11.04 -22.75 -18.64
N LEU A 177 10.18 -22.73 -19.66
CA LEU A 177 9.31 -21.57 -19.95
C LEU A 177 8.35 -21.28 -18.80
N GLU A 178 7.71 -22.31 -18.22
CA GLU A 178 6.87 -22.13 -17.04
C GLU A 178 7.64 -21.46 -15.90
N HIS A 179 8.86 -21.93 -15.61
CA HIS A 179 9.69 -21.37 -14.55
C HIS A 179 9.98 -19.88 -14.79
N GLN A 180 10.41 -19.52 -16.01
CA GLN A 180 10.75 -18.13 -16.32
C GLN A 180 9.53 -17.21 -16.34
N LEU A 181 8.37 -17.67 -16.81
CA LEU A 181 7.12 -16.90 -16.75
C LEU A 181 6.70 -16.64 -15.30
N VAL A 182 6.86 -17.62 -14.41
CA VAL A 182 6.62 -17.43 -12.97
C VAL A 182 7.62 -16.44 -12.39
N GLU A 183 8.91 -16.54 -12.74
CA GLU A 183 9.96 -15.64 -12.28
C GLU A 183 9.69 -14.18 -12.67
N ILE A 184 9.24 -13.94 -13.91
CA ILE A 184 8.81 -12.62 -14.38
C ILE A 184 7.62 -12.16 -13.53
N ALA A 185 6.59 -12.99 -13.41
CA ALA A 185 5.36 -12.63 -12.71
C ALA A 185 5.55 -12.35 -11.20
N GLU A 186 6.62 -12.87 -10.60
CA GLU A 186 6.96 -12.65 -9.20
C GLU A 186 7.90 -11.47 -8.96
N GLN A 187 8.35 -10.77 -10.01
CA GLN A 187 9.22 -9.60 -9.86
C GLN A 187 8.55 -8.48 -9.02
N PRO A 188 9.26 -7.85 -8.08
CA PRO A 188 8.67 -6.88 -7.14
C PRO A 188 8.04 -5.64 -7.79
N SER A 189 8.54 -5.25 -8.98
CA SER A 189 8.18 -4.05 -9.73
C SER A 189 7.39 -4.35 -11.00
N ILE A 190 6.88 -5.57 -11.16
CA ILE A 190 6.13 -5.93 -12.37
C ILE A 190 4.87 -5.09 -12.53
N SER A 191 4.62 -4.59 -13.74
CA SER A 191 3.38 -3.90 -14.07
C SER A 191 2.25 -4.90 -14.34
N PHE A 192 1.00 -4.50 -14.11
CA PHE A 192 -0.14 -5.39 -14.39
C PHE A 192 -0.21 -5.89 -15.85
N PRO A 193 0.09 -5.08 -16.89
CA PRO A 193 0.13 -5.56 -18.27
C PRO A 193 1.18 -6.66 -18.50
N GLU A 194 2.38 -6.52 -17.92
CA GLU A 194 3.43 -7.54 -17.98
C GLU A 194 3.01 -8.81 -17.24
N LEU A 195 2.44 -8.66 -16.04
CA LEU A 195 1.89 -9.77 -15.28
C LEU A 195 0.84 -10.51 -16.12
N LYS A 196 -0.09 -9.79 -16.75
CA LYS A 196 -1.13 -10.36 -17.59
C LYS A 196 -0.54 -11.16 -18.77
N LYS A 197 0.52 -10.66 -19.41
CA LYS A 197 1.24 -11.41 -20.46
C LYS A 197 1.82 -12.72 -19.90
N ALA A 198 2.51 -12.66 -18.77
CA ALA A 198 3.08 -13.85 -18.13
C ALA A 198 1.99 -14.88 -17.73
N LEU A 199 0.88 -14.42 -17.16
CA LEU A 199 -0.27 -15.26 -16.81
C LEU A 199 -0.91 -15.92 -18.04
N ASN A 200 -1.09 -15.17 -19.13
CA ASN A 200 -1.59 -15.71 -20.39
C ASN A 200 -0.65 -16.77 -20.96
N GLY A 201 0.67 -16.55 -20.90
CA GLY A 201 1.67 -17.54 -21.29
C GLY A 201 1.55 -18.83 -20.48
N LEU A 202 1.42 -18.73 -19.16
CA LEU A 202 1.19 -19.88 -18.29
C LEU A 202 -0.11 -20.62 -18.63
N ILE A 203 -1.18 -19.90 -18.98
CA ILE A 203 -2.45 -20.51 -19.42
C ILE A 203 -2.28 -21.23 -20.76
N LYS A 204 -1.56 -20.65 -21.73
CA LYS A 204 -1.22 -21.30 -23.00
C LYS A 204 -0.43 -22.60 -22.80
N LEU A 205 0.45 -22.65 -21.80
CA LEU A 205 1.17 -23.88 -21.39
C LEU A 205 0.30 -24.91 -20.64
N GLY A 206 -1.00 -24.66 -20.45
CA GLY A 206 -1.89 -25.51 -19.67
C GLY A 206 -1.72 -25.37 -18.15
N LYS A 207 -0.97 -24.38 -17.67
CA LYS A 207 -0.65 -24.14 -16.25
C LYS A 207 -1.61 -23.15 -15.58
N GLY A 208 -2.90 -23.25 -15.91
CA GLY A 208 -3.95 -22.37 -15.38
C GLY A 208 -3.99 -22.24 -13.84
N PRO A 209 -3.94 -23.34 -13.06
CA PRO A 209 -3.92 -23.25 -11.59
C PRO A 209 -2.69 -22.51 -11.04
N ARG A 210 -1.53 -22.67 -11.69
CA ARG A 210 -0.30 -21.98 -11.30
C ARG A 210 -0.40 -20.49 -11.64
N ALA A 211 -0.89 -20.14 -12.83
CA ALA A 211 -1.17 -18.76 -13.21
C ALA A 211 -2.12 -18.08 -12.21
N HIS A 212 -3.23 -18.74 -11.87
CA HIS A 212 -4.19 -18.21 -10.91
C HIS A 212 -3.56 -17.99 -9.53
N HIS A 213 -2.73 -18.92 -9.06
CA HIS A 213 -1.99 -18.77 -7.80
C HIS A 213 -1.04 -17.56 -7.81
N VAL A 214 -0.28 -17.38 -8.89
CA VAL A 214 0.66 -16.27 -9.06
C VAL A 214 -0.08 -14.92 -9.08
N MET A 215 -1.23 -14.84 -9.77
CA MET A 215 -2.08 -13.64 -9.77
C MET A 215 -2.54 -13.27 -8.34
N LEU A 216 -3.01 -14.25 -7.57
CA LEU A 216 -3.42 -14.00 -6.18
C LEU A 216 -2.26 -13.55 -5.30
N LYS A 217 -1.08 -14.17 -5.47
CA LYS A 217 0.15 -13.78 -4.76
C LYS A 217 0.54 -12.33 -5.06
N PHE A 218 0.43 -11.91 -6.33
CA PHE A 218 0.65 -10.53 -6.75
C PHE A 218 -0.33 -9.55 -6.08
N TYR A 219 -1.63 -9.82 -6.13
CA TYR A 219 -2.63 -8.93 -5.52
C TYR A 219 -2.50 -8.85 -4.00
N LYS A 220 -2.19 -9.97 -3.35
CA LYS A 220 -1.91 -10.01 -1.92
C LYS A 220 -0.72 -9.14 -1.55
N SER A 221 0.44 -9.33 -2.21
CA SER A 221 1.64 -8.55 -1.89
C SER A 221 1.45 -7.06 -2.18
N HIS A 222 0.76 -6.72 -3.26
CA HIS A 222 0.42 -5.35 -3.60
C HIS A 222 -0.55 -4.72 -2.59
N LEU A 223 -1.55 -5.46 -2.12
CA LEU A 223 -2.47 -5.00 -1.08
C LEU A 223 -1.73 -4.77 0.25
N GLN A 224 -0.90 -5.72 0.66
CA GLN A 224 -0.12 -5.62 1.90
C GLN A 224 0.80 -4.41 1.90
N LYS A 225 1.58 -4.19 0.82
CA LYS A 225 2.42 -2.98 0.66
C LYS A 225 1.60 -1.69 0.77
N ARG A 226 0.41 -1.64 0.17
CA ARG A 226 -0.48 -0.46 0.26
C ARG A 226 -1.03 -0.24 1.67
N ILE A 227 -1.35 -1.31 2.39
CA ILE A 227 -1.81 -1.22 3.78
C ILE A 227 -0.66 -0.75 4.66
N GLU A 228 0.53 -1.34 4.54
CA GLU A 228 1.73 -0.96 5.29
C GLU A 228 2.10 0.51 5.09
N ALA A 229 2.09 0.98 3.84
CA ALA A 229 2.31 2.39 3.52
C ALA A 229 1.23 3.32 4.13
N PHE A 230 0.02 2.81 4.35
CA PHE A 230 -1.10 3.55 4.92
C PHE A 230 -1.16 3.49 6.46
N LEU A 231 -0.55 2.50 7.11
CA LEU A 231 -0.59 2.30 8.57
C LEU A 231 -0.24 3.54 9.38
N PRO A 232 0.77 4.37 9.03
CA PRO A 232 1.09 5.58 9.79
C PRO A 232 -0.07 6.59 9.88
N SER A 233 -1.06 6.53 8.97
CA SER A 233 -2.24 7.40 9.01
C SER A 233 -3.21 7.08 10.15
N SER A 234 -3.09 5.90 10.78
CA SER A 234 -3.93 5.48 11.89
C SER A 234 -3.80 6.38 13.12
N SER A 235 -2.58 6.85 13.42
CA SER A 235 -2.32 7.75 14.54
C SER A 235 -2.72 9.19 14.24
N LEU A 236 -2.59 9.63 12.98
CA LEU A 236 -2.90 11.00 12.56
C LEU A 236 -4.41 11.23 12.46
N CYS A 237 -5.14 10.26 11.92
CA CYS A 237 -6.57 10.37 11.63
C CYS A 237 -7.33 9.09 12.03
N PRO A 238 -7.39 8.74 13.34
CA PRO A 238 -7.94 7.47 13.81
C PRO A 238 -9.42 7.25 13.44
N GLU A 239 -10.19 8.33 13.31
CA GLU A 239 -11.62 8.23 12.99
C GLU A 239 -11.90 7.88 11.53
N THR A 240 -11.06 8.35 10.59
CA THR A 240 -11.24 8.14 9.14
C THR A 240 -10.39 7.01 8.61
N PHE A 241 -9.36 6.59 9.36
CA PHE A 241 -8.47 5.48 9.01
C PHE A 241 -9.24 4.20 8.63
N PRO A 242 -10.21 3.69 9.42
CA PRO A 242 -10.92 2.46 9.07
C PRO A 242 -11.72 2.56 7.76
N SER A 243 -12.32 3.72 7.48
CA SER A 243 -13.05 3.96 6.23
C SER A 243 -12.14 3.90 5.02
N THR A 244 -11.01 4.61 5.09
CA THR A 244 -10.03 4.65 4.00
C THR A 244 -9.39 3.27 3.80
N LEU A 245 -9.07 2.57 4.88
CA LEU A 245 -8.57 1.21 4.81
C LEU A 245 -9.58 0.25 4.17
N SER A 246 -10.87 0.38 4.51
CA SER A 246 -11.96 -0.36 3.85
C SER A 246 -11.91 -0.11 2.33
N LYS A 247 -11.86 1.16 1.90
CA LYS A 247 -11.75 1.50 0.47
C LYS A 247 -10.55 0.82 -0.19
N ILE A 248 -9.38 0.82 0.43
CA ILE A 248 -8.17 0.19 -0.11
C ILE A 248 -8.40 -1.32 -0.30
N VAL A 249 -8.81 -2.03 0.75
CA VAL A 249 -8.98 -3.49 0.74
C VAL A 249 -10.06 -3.91 -0.25
N PHE A 250 -11.26 -3.36 -0.11
CA PHE A 250 -12.40 -3.78 -0.91
C PHE A 250 -12.27 -3.37 -2.40
N SER A 251 -11.56 -2.27 -2.70
CA SER A 251 -11.25 -1.91 -4.11
C SER A 251 -10.29 -2.89 -4.77
N VAL A 252 -9.29 -3.39 -4.03
CA VAL A 252 -8.37 -4.41 -4.56
C VAL A 252 -9.11 -5.74 -4.75
N ILE A 253 -9.93 -6.16 -3.78
CA ILE A 253 -10.76 -7.37 -3.91
C ILE A 253 -11.65 -7.29 -5.16
N SER A 254 -12.37 -6.17 -5.34
CA SER A 254 -13.20 -5.90 -6.51
C SER A 254 -12.40 -5.96 -7.82
N LEU A 255 -11.20 -5.37 -7.85
CA LEU A 255 -10.31 -5.43 -9.02
C LEU A 255 -9.87 -6.87 -9.31
N THR A 256 -9.47 -7.63 -8.29
CA THR A 256 -9.00 -9.01 -8.43
C THR A 256 -10.10 -9.92 -8.99
N ILE A 257 -11.35 -9.78 -8.52
CA ILE A 257 -12.49 -10.55 -9.07
C ILE A 257 -12.66 -10.26 -10.56
N LYS A 258 -12.68 -8.97 -10.94
CA LYS A 258 -12.83 -8.56 -12.34
C LYS A 258 -11.71 -9.09 -13.22
N GLN A 259 -10.45 -8.94 -12.79
CA GLN A 259 -9.30 -9.40 -13.58
C GLN A 259 -9.25 -10.93 -13.65
N SER A 260 -9.61 -11.63 -12.56
CA SER A 260 -9.72 -13.08 -12.57
C SER A 260 -10.76 -13.56 -13.58
N ALA A 261 -11.96 -12.97 -13.59
CA ALA A 261 -13.00 -13.32 -14.55
C ALA A 261 -12.56 -13.05 -16.00
N LEU A 262 -11.83 -11.96 -16.25
CA LEU A 262 -11.31 -11.64 -17.58
C LEU A 262 -10.23 -12.61 -18.07
N ILE A 263 -9.38 -13.13 -17.18
CA ILE A 263 -8.25 -13.99 -17.55
C ILE A 263 -8.65 -15.46 -17.55
N PHE A 264 -9.45 -15.89 -16.58
CA PHE A 264 -9.74 -17.30 -16.32
C PHE A 264 -11.19 -17.71 -16.61
N GLY A 265 -12.07 -16.75 -16.93
CA GLY A 265 -13.51 -16.99 -17.12
C GLY A 265 -14.24 -17.41 -15.84
N ASP A 266 -15.46 -17.90 -16.01
CA ASP A 266 -16.34 -18.35 -14.92
C ASP A 266 -16.03 -19.80 -14.48
N ASN A 267 -14.76 -20.09 -14.21
CA ASN A 267 -14.36 -21.40 -13.71
C ASN A 267 -14.59 -21.49 -12.19
N PRO A 268 -15.46 -22.41 -11.70
CA PRO A 268 -15.81 -22.48 -10.29
C PRO A 268 -14.62 -22.79 -9.37
N VAL A 269 -13.58 -23.48 -9.86
CA VAL A 269 -12.36 -23.77 -9.09
C VAL A 269 -11.63 -22.47 -8.75
N TYR A 270 -11.49 -21.57 -9.72
CA TYR A 270 -10.82 -20.28 -9.54
C TYR A 270 -11.71 -19.31 -8.76
N THR A 271 -13.00 -19.25 -9.07
CA THR A 271 -13.96 -18.44 -8.31
C THR A 271 -13.94 -18.80 -6.83
N ASN A 272 -14.01 -20.10 -6.46
CA ASN A 272 -13.94 -20.53 -5.06
C ASN A 272 -12.62 -20.12 -4.39
N ARG A 273 -11.51 -20.16 -5.12
CA ARG A 273 -10.21 -19.73 -4.59
C ARG A 273 -10.14 -18.21 -4.38
N ILE A 274 -10.79 -17.43 -5.24
CA ILE A 274 -10.97 -15.98 -5.07
C ILE A 274 -11.82 -15.69 -3.83
N VAL A 275 -12.90 -16.46 -3.60
CA VAL A 275 -13.70 -16.35 -2.37
C VAL A 275 -12.81 -16.53 -1.15
N GLN A 276 -12.11 -17.66 -1.04
CA GLN A 276 -11.21 -17.94 0.10
C GLN A 276 -10.14 -16.87 0.29
N TRP A 277 -9.54 -16.40 -0.80
CA TRP A 277 -8.56 -15.31 -0.73
C TRP A 277 -9.18 -14.02 -0.17
N ALA A 278 -10.35 -13.62 -0.66
CA ALA A 278 -11.05 -12.44 -0.16
C ALA A 278 -11.47 -12.58 1.31
N GLU A 279 -11.85 -13.77 1.77
CA GLU A 279 -12.11 -14.03 3.19
C GLU A 279 -10.85 -13.74 4.04
N TRP A 280 -9.68 -14.24 3.63
CA TRP A 280 -8.42 -13.98 4.33
C TRP A 280 -8.02 -12.50 4.33
N GLU A 281 -8.22 -11.78 3.22
CA GLU A 281 -7.91 -10.35 3.17
C GLU A 281 -8.88 -9.53 4.05
N ILE A 282 -10.15 -9.94 4.16
CA ILE A 282 -11.13 -9.32 5.07
C ILE A 282 -10.79 -9.61 6.53
N GLU A 283 -10.36 -10.83 6.86
CA GLU A 283 -9.88 -11.17 8.20
C GLU A 283 -8.64 -10.35 8.59
N TYR A 284 -7.69 -10.21 7.66
CA TYR A 284 -6.51 -9.37 7.85
C TYR A 284 -6.91 -7.91 8.06
N PHE A 285 -7.81 -7.38 7.23
CA PHE A 285 -8.37 -6.04 7.38
C PHE A 285 -8.96 -5.80 8.77
N VAL A 286 -9.84 -6.68 9.25
CA VAL A 286 -10.47 -6.53 10.57
C VAL A 286 -9.42 -6.54 11.69
N ARG A 287 -8.40 -7.39 11.56
CA ARG A 287 -7.28 -7.43 12.51
C ARG A 287 -6.52 -6.10 12.53
N VAL A 288 -6.15 -5.57 11.36
CA VAL A 288 -5.44 -4.29 11.24
C VAL A 288 -6.27 -3.14 11.81
N VAL A 289 -7.59 -3.10 11.54
CA VAL A 289 -8.48 -2.08 12.14
C VAL A 289 -8.45 -2.18 13.66
N LYS A 290 -8.56 -3.39 14.22
CA LYS A 290 -8.57 -3.61 15.66
C LYS A 290 -7.25 -3.20 16.32
N GLU A 291 -6.12 -3.58 15.74
CA GLU A 291 -4.77 -3.29 16.26
C GLU A 291 -4.46 -1.79 16.27
N ASN A 292 -5.09 -1.03 15.38
CA ASN A 292 -4.87 0.41 15.21
C ASN A 292 -6.07 1.26 15.66
N ALA A 293 -7.03 0.68 16.37
CA ALA A 293 -8.21 1.39 16.86
C ALA A 293 -7.86 2.24 18.10
N PRO A 294 -8.58 3.37 18.33
CA PRO A 294 -8.53 4.08 19.60
C PRO A 294 -8.94 3.19 20.78
N SER A 295 -8.55 3.59 22.00
CA SER A 295 -8.99 2.93 23.23
C SER A 295 -10.53 2.78 23.25
N SER A 296 -11.03 1.58 23.55
CA SER A 296 -12.47 1.27 23.50
C SER A 296 -13.33 2.12 24.42
N GLU A 297 -12.72 2.77 25.42
CA GLU A 297 -13.38 3.71 26.33
C GLU A 297 -13.55 5.13 25.76
N THR A 298 -13.18 5.42 24.50
CA THR A 298 -13.34 6.76 23.90
C THR A 298 -14.59 6.87 23.00
N VAL A 299 -15.12 8.09 22.85
CA VAL A 299 -16.19 8.40 21.87
C VAL A 299 -15.68 8.16 20.44
N SER A 300 -14.40 8.47 20.19
CA SER A 300 -13.76 8.26 18.89
C SER A 300 -13.69 6.79 18.50
N ALA A 301 -13.53 5.86 19.43
CA ALA A 301 -13.59 4.42 19.16
C ALA A 301 -14.97 3.99 18.66
N LEU A 302 -16.05 4.47 19.29
CA LEU A 302 -17.42 4.20 18.86
C LEU A 302 -17.68 4.75 17.46
N ARG A 303 -17.26 5.99 17.21
CA ARG A 303 -17.38 6.62 15.89
C ARG A 303 -16.61 5.85 14.82
N ALA A 304 -15.35 5.48 15.10
CA ALA A 304 -14.50 4.71 14.20
C ALA A 304 -15.10 3.33 13.88
N ALA A 305 -15.65 2.61 14.88
CA ALA A 305 -16.30 1.32 14.70
C ALA A 305 -17.55 1.42 13.81
N CYS A 306 -18.40 2.45 14.02
CA CYS A 306 -19.56 2.72 13.19
C CYS A 306 -19.17 3.03 11.74
N ILE A 307 -18.20 3.93 11.54
CA ILE A 307 -17.70 4.31 10.22
C ILE A 307 -17.11 3.09 9.50
N CYS A 308 -16.29 2.29 10.18
CA CYS A 308 -15.71 1.06 9.64
C CYS A 308 -16.79 0.09 9.15
N THR A 309 -17.78 -0.18 10.00
CA THR A 309 -18.86 -1.12 9.72
C THR A 309 -19.70 -0.63 8.54
N GLN A 310 -20.09 0.65 8.53
CA GLN A 310 -20.87 1.23 7.45
C GLN A 310 -20.12 1.22 6.12
N ALA A 311 -18.86 1.68 6.12
CA ALA A 311 -18.03 1.72 4.91
C ALA A 311 -17.82 0.30 4.35
N SER A 312 -17.49 -0.66 5.21
CA SER A 312 -17.25 -2.04 4.82
C SER A 312 -18.52 -2.71 4.25
N LEU A 313 -19.68 -2.51 4.87
CA LEU A 313 -20.95 -3.04 4.36
C LEU A 313 -21.35 -2.42 3.01
N ASN A 314 -21.13 -1.11 2.83
CA ASN A 314 -21.34 -0.46 1.54
C ASN A 314 -20.48 -1.10 0.45
N TYR A 315 -19.21 -1.39 0.74
CA TYR A 315 -18.34 -2.08 -0.20
C TYR A 315 -18.72 -3.55 -0.41
N CYS A 316 -19.19 -4.26 0.62
CA CYS A 316 -19.75 -5.60 0.44
C CYS A 316 -20.93 -5.59 -0.53
N SER A 317 -21.83 -4.60 -0.45
CA SER A 317 -22.94 -4.46 -1.41
C SER A 317 -22.43 -4.32 -2.85
N ILE A 318 -21.34 -3.59 -3.07
CA ILE A 318 -20.70 -3.48 -4.39
C ILE A 318 -20.12 -4.84 -4.83
N LEU A 319 -19.47 -5.57 -3.93
CA LEU A 319 -18.93 -6.90 -4.22
C LEU A 319 -20.03 -7.92 -4.54
N GLU A 320 -21.20 -7.80 -3.90
CA GLU A 320 -22.35 -8.66 -4.16
C GLU A 320 -22.84 -8.54 -5.61
N THR A 321 -22.75 -7.36 -6.22
CA THR A 321 -23.05 -7.18 -7.65
C THR A 321 -22.08 -7.91 -8.58
N GLN A 322 -20.90 -8.27 -8.07
CA GLN A 322 -19.87 -9.06 -8.77
C GLN A 322 -19.90 -10.54 -8.37
N GLY A 323 -20.95 -10.98 -7.68
CA GLY A 323 -21.13 -12.38 -7.27
C GLY A 323 -20.43 -12.76 -5.97
N LEU A 324 -19.82 -11.82 -5.24
CA LEU A 324 -19.08 -12.10 -4.00
C LEU A 324 -19.83 -11.60 -2.76
N LYS A 325 -20.46 -12.52 -2.01
CA LYS A 325 -21.27 -12.21 -0.82
C LYS A 325 -20.45 -12.29 0.47
N MET A 326 -19.99 -11.14 0.97
CA MET A 326 -19.12 -11.07 2.17
C MET A 326 -19.76 -10.41 3.40
N SER A 327 -20.95 -9.82 3.26
CA SER A 327 -21.63 -9.09 4.33
C SER A 327 -21.78 -9.90 5.62
N LYS A 328 -22.16 -11.18 5.51
CA LYS A 328 -22.34 -12.07 6.68
C LYS A 328 -21.02 -12.34 7.39
N LEU A 329 -19.95 -12.64 6.65
CA LEU A 329 -18.62 -12.87 7.21
C LEU A 329 -18.11 -11.62 7.95
N LEU A 330 -18.21 -10.47 7.29
CA LEU A 330 -17.79 -9.18 7.84
C LEU A 330 -18.48 -8.88 9.18
N LEU A 331 -19.81 -9.08 9.26
CA LEU A 331 -20.56 -8.88 10.51
C LEU A 331 -20.11 -9.83 11.62
N VAL A 332 -19.78 -11.08 11.30
CA VAL A 332 -19.26 -12.05 12.28
C VAL A 332 -17.89 -11.61 12.79
N LEU A 333 -17.01 -11.12 11.91
CA LEU A 333 -15.66 -10.69 12.29
C LEU A 333 -15.64 -9.37 13.08
N LEU A 334 -16.49 -8.40 12.73
CA LEU A 334 -16.54 -7.10 13.40
C LEU A 334 -17.29 -7.15 14.74
N ARG A 335 -18.25 -8.07 14.90
CA ARG A 335 -19.13 -8.13 16.08
C ARG A 335 -18.39 -8.04 17.41
N PRO A 336 -17.34 -8.83 17.71
CA PRO A 336 -16.67 -8.76 19.00
C PRO A 336 -16.08 -7.37 19.29
N SER A 337 -15.49 -6.71 18.29
CA SER A 337 -14.93 -5.36 18.45
C SER A 337 -16.00 -4.30 18.68
N VAL A 338 -17.15 -4.42 17.98
CA VAL A 338 -18.26 -3.47 18.12
C VAL A 338 -18.93 -3.63 19.49
N GLU A 339 -19.16 -4.86 19.93
CA GLU A 339 -19.72 -5.15 21.26
C GLU A 339 -18.83 -4.63 22.38
N GLU A 340 -17.51 -4.84 22.29
CA GLU A 340 -16.53 -4.33 23.25
C GLU A 340 -16.58 -2.79 23.35
N VAL A 341 -16.55 -2.10 22.20
CA VAL A 341 -16.57 -0.64 22.14
C VAL A 341 -17.89 -0.09 22.68
N LEU A 342 -19.03 -0.68 22.32
CA LEU A 342 -20.34 -0.27 22.83
C LEU A 342 -20.40 -0.40 24.35
N GLU A 343 -20.05 -1.57 24.88
CA GLU A 343 -20.09 -1.84 26.31
C GLU A 343 -19.15 -0.90 27.10
N SER A 344 -17.91 -0.69 26.64
CA SER A 344 -16.98 0.27 27.26
C SER A 344 -17.51 1.71 27.22
N ASN A 345 -18.14 2.13 26.11
CA ASN A 345 -18.77 3.44 26.00
C ASN A 345 -19.99 3.58 26.91
N PHE A 346 -20.82 2.55 27.06
CA PHE A 346 -21.95 2.55 28.00
C PHE A 346 -21.47 2.68 29.45
N ARG A 347 -20.40 1.96 29.83
CA ARG A 347 -19.79 2.09 31.16
C ARG A 347 -19.22 3.49 31.38
N ARG A 348 -18.56 4.09 30.39
CA ARG A 348 -18.09 5.49 30.46
C ARG A 348 -19.27 6.44 30.68
N ALA A 349 -20.30 6.35 29.84
CA ALA A 349 -21.47 7.23 29.94
C ALA A 349 -22.14 7.12 31.31
N ARG A 350 -22.29 5.90 31.83
CA ARG A 350 -22.81 5.66 33.17
C ARG A 350 -21.96 6.30 34.27
N ARG A 351 -20.61 6.19 34.20
CA ARG A 351 -19.69 6.85 35.14
C ARG A 351 -19.87 8.37 35.13
N VAL A 352 -19.86 8.98 33.93
CA VAL A 352 -20.04 10.43 33.77
C VAL A 352 -21.37 10.90 34.37
N VAL A 353 -22.46 10.17 34.15
CA VAL A 353 -23.77 10.51 34.74
C VAL A 353 -23.76 10.41 36.26
N LEU A 354 -23.11 9.39 36.84
CA LEU A 354 -23.00 9.21 38.29
C LEU A 354 -22.12 10.28 38.92
N ASP A 355 -20.95 10.58 38.34
CA ASP A 355 -20.03 11.61 38.84
C ASP A 355 -20.69 13.00 38.87
N ILE A 356 -21.50 13.31 37.85
CA ILE A 356 -22.27 14.55 37.81
C ILE A 356 -23.37 14.56 38.88
N ALA A 357 -24.07 13.45 39.09
CA ALA A 357 -25.10 13.32 40.13
C ALA A 357 -24.52 13.45 41.55
N GLU A 358 -23.36 12.87 41.82
CA GLU A 358 -22.66 12.98 43.11
C GLU A 358 -22.08 14.38 43.33
N SER A 359 -21.53 15.03 42.31
CA SER A 359 -21.02 16.42 42.43
C SER A 359 -22.15 17.46 42.63
N ALA A 360 -23.37 17.14 42.17
CA ALA A 360 -24.55 17.98 42.34
C ALA A 360 -25.07 18.01 43.78
N GLU A 361 -24.81 16.98 44.59
CA GLU A 361 -25.13 16.99 46.03
C GLU A 361 -24.14 17.84 46.85
N CYS A 362 -22.96 18.20 46.30
CA CYS A 362 -21.86 18.82 47.05
C CYS A 362 -21.46 20.25 46.60
N CYS A 363 -22.09 20.84 45.57
CA CYS A 363 -21.69 22.16 45.04
C CYS A 363 -22.78 23.25 45.19
N PRO A 364 -22.66 24.19 46.16
CA PRO A 364 -23.27 25.51 46.01
C PRO A 364 -22.45 26.34 45.02
N LEU A 365 -22.99 26.50 43.80
CA LEU A 365 -22.70 27.48 42.74
C LEU A 365 -21.31 28.17 42.71
N LEU A 366 -20.56 27.96 41.63
CA LEU A 366 -19.40 28.79 41.27
C LEU A 366 -19.88 30.21 40.87
N PRO A 367 -19.32 31.32 41.40
CA PRO A 367 -19.88 32.67 41.23
C PRO A 367 -19.82 33.25 39.80
N GLN A 368 -19.10 32.62 38.87
CA GLN A 368 -18.68 33.27 37.62
C GLN A 368 -19.81 33.42 36.59
N PHE A 369 -20.91 32.67 36.73
CA PHE A 369 -22.11 32.81 35.89
C PHE A 369 -23.24 33.63 36.55
N ALA A 370 -23.08 34.05 37.81
CA ALA A 370 -24.10 34.81 38.53
C ALA A 370 -24.22 36.27 38.05
N SER A 371 -23.20 36.83 37.38
CA SER A 371 -23.19 38.26 37.00
C SER A 371 -23.98 38.59 35.74
N SER A 372 -24.33 37.64 34.88
CA SER A 372 -25.00 37.93 33.60
C SER A 372 -26.51 37.67 33.58
N LEU A 373 -27.07 37.02 34.60
CA LEU A 373 -28.49 36.62 34.62
C LEU A 373 -29.30 37.14 35.82
N SER A 374 -28.71 38.02 36.65
CA SER A 374 -29.37 38.61 37.83
C SER A 374 -30.62 39.47 37.48
N ALA A 375 -30.88 39.75 36.20
CA ALA A 375 -32.02 40.56 35.78
C ALA A 375 -33.31 39.77 35.47
N ILE A 376 -33.31 38.43 35.41
CA ILE A 376 -34.47 37.65 34.87
C ILE A 376 -34.95 36.51 35.81
N ALA A 377 -34.42 36.39 37.03
CA ALA A 377 -34.82 35.32 37.95
C ALA A 377 -36.09 35.66 38.75
N THR A 378 -37.28 35.40 38.18
CA THR A 378 -38.43 34.96 38.99
C THR A 378 -38.20 33.51 39.40
N SER A 379 -38.56 33.13 40.63
CA SER A 379 -38.16 31.87 41.29
C SER A 379 -38.43 30.55 40.54
N SER A 380 -39.21 30.57 39.45
CA SER A 380 -39.47 29.43 38.57
C SER A 380 -38.51 29.32 37.37
N SER A 381 -37.80 30.40 37.00
CA SER A 381 -36.88 30.40 35.85
C SER A 381 -35.47 29.93 36.20
N SER A 382 -35.06 30.01 37.47
CA SER A 382 -33.76 29.51 37.93
C SER A 382 -33.62 27.99 37.79
N MET A 383 -34.66 27.21 38.16
CA MET A 383 -34.66 25.75 38.04
C MET A 383 -34.58 25.26 36.58
N LEU A 384 -35.20 26.00 35.66
CA LEU A 384 -35.21 25.70 34.22
C LEU A 384 -33.86 26.04 33.57
N VAL A 385 -33.27 27.18 33.94
CA VAL A 385 -31.92 27.59 33.51
C VAL A 385 -30.86 26.65 34.08
N GLU A 386 -31.01 26.22 35.33
CA GLU A 386 -30.13 25.26 35.98
C GLU A 386 -30.23 23.86 35.33
N SER A 387 -31.44 23.39 35.03
CA SER A 387 -31.64 22.14 34.29
C SER A 387 -31.13 22.21 32.85
N GLY A 388 -31.26 23.36 32.19
CA GLY A 388 -30.71 23.61 30.85
C GLY A 388 -29.19 23.63 30.83
N MET A 389 -28.54 24.29 31.80
CA MET A 389 -27.08 24.28 31.93
C MET A 389 -26.56 22.89 32.29
N ARG A 390 -27.26 22.14 33.16
CA ARG A 390 -26.94 20.74 33.47
C ARG A 390 -27.03 19.86 32.22
N PHE A 391 -28.08 20.03 31.41
CA PHE A 391 -28.23 19.30 30.15
C PHE A 391 -27.09 19.59 29.19
N MET A 392 -26.72 20.87 29.00
CA MET A 392 -25.59 21.25 28.13
C MET A 392 -24.26 20.68 28.62
N HIS A 393 -24.02 20.67 29.94
CA HIS A 393 -22.81 20.09 30.51
C HIS A 393 -22.74 18.56 30.32
N ILE A 394 -23.89 17.88 30.42
CA ILE A 394 -24.01 16.44 30.16
C ILE A 394 -23.74 16.15 28.67
N VAL A 395 -24.30 16.95 27.76
CA VAL A 395 -24.08 16.79 26.31
C VAL A 395 -22.59 16.98 25.97
N GLU A 396 -21.95 18.02 26.50
CA GLU A 396 -20.52 18.26 26.29
C GLU A 396 -19.63 17.16 26.90
N ALA A 397 -19.91 16.72 28.13
CA ALA A 397 -19.14 15.67 28.80
C ALA A 397 -19.28 14.28 28.14
N LEU A 398 -20.42 14.02 27.49
CA LEU A 398 -20.65 12.80 26.73
C LEU A 398 -20.06 12.86 25.30
N GLY A 399 -19.66 14.04 24.83
CA GLY A 399 -19.16 14.26 23.47
C GLY A 399 -20.18 13.96 22.39
N LEU A 400 -21.46 14.25 22.67
CA LEU A 400 -22.61 14.02 21.77
C LEU A 400 -22.75 15.07 20.67
#